data_AF-X1A4L5-F1
#
_entry.id   AF-X1A4L5-F1
#
_cell.length_a   1.000
_cell.length_b   1.000
_cell.length_c   1.000
_cell.angle_alpha   90.00
_cell.angle_beta   90.00
_cell.angle_gamma   90.00
#
_symmetry.space_group_name_H-M   'P 1'
#
loop_
_entity.id
_entity.type
_entity.pdbx_description
1 polymer ?
#
loop_
_entity_poly.entity_id
_entity_poly.type
_entity_poly.pdbx_seq_one_letter_code
_entity_poly.pdbx_strand_id
1 'polypeptide(L)'
;FDLQTMMAIMLNEGCRILEEGVSSGFKIIDDANMAGMNTPGPFGAGKKNFEAWSKLLDEIADKTGKEYLRPCELMKSGGFVKMRK
;
A
#
# COMPACT_ATOMS: atom_id res chain seq x y z
N PHE A 1 -9.94 9.13 8.86
CA PHE A 1 -8.99 9.31 7.75
C PHE A 1 -9.77 9.55 6.47
N ASP A 2 -9.28 10.38 5.56
CA ASP A 2 -9.90 10.59 4.24
C ASP A 2 -9.62 9.41 3.29
N LEU A 3 -10.25 9.42 2.12
CA LEU A 3 -10.10 8.34 1.13
C LEU A 3 -8.64 8.16 0.70
N GLN A 4 -7.90 9.25 0.52
CA GLN A 4 -6.50 9.21 0.11
C GLN A 4 -5.64 8.51 1.17
N THR A 5 -5.86 8.85 2.44
CA THR A 5 -5.15 8.25 3.57
C THR A 5 -5.49 6.77 3.70
N MET A 6 -6.77 6.39 3.56
CA MET A 6 -7.14 4.98 3.58
C MET A 6 -6.48 4.19 2.45
N MET A 7 -6.43 4.75 1.23
CA MET A 7 -5.75 4.13 0.09
C MET A 7 -4.23 4.02 0.31
N ALA A 8 -3.60 5.02 0.93
CA ALA A 8 -2.19 4.99 1.31
C ALA A 8 -1.91 3.85 2.30
N ILE A 9 -2.72 3.72 3.35
CA ILE A 9 -2.61 2.64 4.34
C ILE A 9 -2.77 1.28 3.66
N MET A 10 -3.80 1.11 2.83
CA MET A 10 -4.02 -0.16 2.11
C MET A 10 -2.87 -0.50 1.16
N LEU A 11 -2.29 0.50 0.49
CA LEU A 11 -1.10 0.28 -0.35
C LEU A 11 0.09 -0.18 0.49
N ASN A 12 0.31 0.42 1.66
CA ASN A 12 1.40 0.05 2.56
C ASN A 12 1.27 -1.41 3.01
N GLU A 13 0.09 -1.81 3.45
CA GLU A 13 -0.16 -3.21 3.86
C GLU A 13 0.00 -4.17 2.68
N GLY A 14 -0.49 -3.80 1.50
CA GLY A 14 -0.25 -4.56 0.28
C GLY A 14 1.26 -4.74 -0.01
N CYS A 15 2.05 -3.69 0.17
CA CYS A 15 3.50 -3.74 -0.01
C CYS A 15 4.17 -4.63 1.04
N ARG A 16 3.74 -4.60 2.30
CA ARG A 16 4.23 -5.51 3.36
C ARG A 16 3.95 -6.98 3.03
N ILE A 17 2.74 -7.29 2.56
CA ILE A 17 2.37 -8.65 2.12
C ILE A 17 3.31 -9.16 1.01
N LEU A 18 3.73 -8.28 0.09
CA LEU A 18 4.68 -8.62 -0.97
C LEU A 18 6.12 -8.75 -0.44
N GLU A 19 6.55 -7.85 0.44
CA GLU A 19 7.88 -7.80 1.03
C GLU A 19 8.14 -9.02 1.93
N GLU A 20 7.12 -9.46 2.67
CA GLU A 20 7.13 -10.65 3.53
C GLU A 20 6.96 -11.96 2.74
N GLY A 21 6.69 -11.88 1.43
CA GLY A 21 6.53 -13.05 0.56
C GLY A 21 5.21 -13.82 0.73
N VAL A 22 4.22 -13.22 1.42
CA VAL A 22 2.89 -13.81 1.60
C VAL A 22 2.12 -13.87 0.28
N SER A 23 2.30 -12.87 -0.59
CA SER A 23 1.84 -12.91 -1.98
C SER A 23 3.02 -12.77 -2.95
N SER A 24 2.88 -13.38 -4.13
CA SER A 24 3.88 -13.30 -5.20
C SER A 24 3.65 -12.14 -6.19
N GLY A 25 2.53 -11.41 -6.05
CA GLY A 25 2.17 -10.33 -6.95
C GLY A 25 1.04 -9.44 -6.46
N PHE A 26 1.08 -8.17 -6.88
CA PHE A 26 0.09 -7.19 -6.46
C PHE A 26 -1.28 -7.43 -7.08
N LYS A 27 -1.37 -8.08 -8.24
CA LYS A 27 -2.67 -8.35 -8.87
C LYS A 27 -3.44 -9.40 -8.08
N ILE A 28 -2.77 -10.41 -7.52
CA ILE A 28 -3.39 -11.35 -6.58
C ILE A 28 -4.04 -10.59 -5.41
N ILE A 29 -3.36 -9.58 -4.87
CA ILE A 29 -3.87 -8.77 -3.74
C ILE A 29 -5.04 -7.88 -4.19
N ASP A 30 -4.93 -7.21 -5.34
CA ASP A 30 -6.03 -6.40 -5.89
C ASP A 30 -7.28 -7.25 -6.19
N ASP A 31 -7.10 -8.45 -6.74
CA ASP A 31 -8.19 -9.38 -7.06
C ASP A 31 -8.84 -9.93 -5.77
N ALA A 32 -8.05 -10.22 -4.73
CA ALA A 32 -8.56 -10.62 -3.42
C ALA A 32 -9.37 -9.49 -2.75
N ASN A 33 -8.90 -8.24 -2.83
CA ASN A 33 -9.64 -7.07 -2.37
C ASN A 33 -10.97 -6.92 -3.12
N MET A 34 -10.98 -7.11 -4.44
CA MET A 34 -12.21 -7.07 -5.24
C MET A 34 -13.19 -8.17 -4.82
N ALA A 35 -12.70 -9.40 -4.65
CA ALA A 35 -13.55 -10.52 -4.25
C ALA A 35 -14.13 -10.39 -2.84
N GLY A 36 -13.34 -9.84 -1.88
CA GLY A 36 -13.75 -9.72 -0.49
C GLY A 36 -14.55 -8.44 -0.17
N MET A 37 -14.21 -7.32 -0.82
CA MET A 37 -14.69 -5.98 -0.47
C MET A 37 -15.44 -5.28 -1.61
N ASN A 38 -15.59 -5.91 -2.78
CA ASN A 38 -16.20 -5.33 -3.98
C ASN A 38 -15.64 -3.95 -4.35
N THR A 39 -14.33 -3.76 -4.15
CA THR A 39 -13.63 -2.49 -4.34
C THR A 39 -12.32 -2.74 -5.10
N PRO A 40 -11.92 -1.88 -6.07
CA PRO A 40 -10.61 -1.97 -6.71
C PRO A 40 -9.49 -1.88 -5.66
N GLY A 41 -8.52 -2.79 -5.74
CA GLY A 41 -7.41 -2.79 -4.81
C GLY A 41 -6.47 -1.57 -4.96
N PRO A 42 -5.59 -1.36 -3.98
CA PRO A 42 -4.85 -0.12 -3.83
C PRO A 42 -3.75 0.09 -4.88
N PHE A 43 -3.30 -0.98 -5.55
CA PHE A 43 -2.08 -0.91 -6.37
C PHE A 43 -2.29 -0.15 -7.69
N GLY A 44 -3.51 -0.15 -8.24
CA GLY A 44 -3.82 0.65 -9.43
C GLY A 44 -3.56 2.15 -9.23
N ALA A 45 -4.10 2.71 -8.14
CA ALA A 45 -3.88 4.11 -7.77
C ALA A 45 -2.48 4.33 -7.17
N GLY A 46 -1.96 3.35 -6.41
CA GLY A 46 -0.67 3.43 -5.75
C GLY A 46 0.51 3.64 -6.69
N LYS A 47 0.49 3.05 -7.90
CA LYS A 47 1.54 3.24 -8.92
C LYS A 47 1.84 4.71 -9.24
N LYS A 48 0.82 5.57 -9.18
CA LYS A 48 0.93 6.99 -9.52
C LYS A 48 1.21 7.87 -8.31
N ASN A 49 1.04 7.35 -7.09
CA ASN A 49 0.95 8.16 -5.88
C ASN A 49 1.87 7.68 -4.73
N PHE A 50 2.60 6.58 -4.88
CA PHE A 50 3.35 5.95 -3.78
C PHE A 50 4.33 6.90 -3.09
N GLU A 51 4.99 7.81 -3.81
CA GLU A 51 5.90 8.80 -3.21
C GLU A 51 5.16 9.77 -2.28
N ALA A 52 4.05 10.35 -2.76
CA ALA A 52 3.25 11.27 -1.98
C ALA A 52 2.56 10.56 -0.80
N TRP A 53 2.10 9.34 -1.01
CA TRP A 53 1.46 8.52 0.02
C TRP A 53 2.45 8.04 1.07
N SER A 54 3.70 7.74 0.70
CA SER A 54 4.75 7.40 1.67
C SER A 54 5.00 8.57 2.61
N LYS A 55 5.17 9.79 2.08
CA LYS A 55 5.33 11.00 2.89
C LYS A 55 4.13 11.26 3.80
N LEU A 56 2.91 11.10 3.27
CA LEU A 56 1.69 11.22 4.06
C LEU A 56 1.67 10.25 5.25
N LEU A 57 2.07 9.00 5.02
CA LEU A 57 2.11 7.99 6.08
C LEU A 57 3.22 8.23 7.11
N ASP A 58 4.41 8.69 6.69
CA ASP A 58 5.46 9.14 7.60
C ASP A 58 4.94 10.27 8.51
N GLU A 59 4.30 11.30 7.93
CA GLU A 59 3.73 12.40 8.71
C GLU A 59 2.65 11.94 9.69
N ILE A 60 1.81 10.99 9.29
CA ILE A 60 0.77 10.44 10.16
C ILE A 60 1.41 9.63 11.29
N ALA A 61 2.43 8.83 11.01
CA ALA A 61 3.17 8.07 12.02
C ALA A 61 3.80 9.04 13.04
N ASP A 62 4.51 10.07 12.58
CA ASP A 62 5.16 11.07 13.43
C ASP A 62 4.14 11.85 14.30
N LYS A 63 3.00 12.25 13.72
CA LYS A 63 1.94 13.00 14.45
C LYS A 63 1.22 12.16 15.48
N THR A 64 1.08 10.84 15.26
CA THR A 64 0.23 9.98 16.07
C THR A 64 1.00 8.98 16.95
N GLY A 65 2.31 8.85 16.75
CA GLY A 65 3.15 7.82 17.36
C GLY A 65 2.85 6.39 16.86
N LYS A 66 2.03 6.24 15.80
CA LYS A 66 1.62 4.95 15.26
C LYS A 66 2.61 4.46 14.22
N GLU A 67 3.74 3.93 14.68
CA GLU A 67 4.82 3.45 13.83
C GLU A 67 4.41 2.35 12.84
N TYR A 68 3.34 1.59 13.13
CA TYR A 68 2.82 0.60 12.18
C TYR A 68 2.26 1.23 10.90
N LEU A 69 1.90 2.52 10.91
CA LEU A 69 1.48 3.23 9.71
C LEU A 69 2.65 3.66 8.83
N ARG A 70 3.88 3.62 9.34
CA ARG A 70 5.08 4.03 8.59
C ARG A 70 5.21 3.19 7.32
N PRO A 71 5.49 3.82 6.16
CA PRO A 71 5.61 3.10 4.89
C PRO A 71 6.77 2.10 4.95
N CYS A 72 6.55 0.89 4.43
CA CYS A 72 7.61 -0.11 4.29
C CYS A 72 8.54 0.24 3.11
N GLU A 73 9.69 -0.43 3.03
CA GLU A 73 10.71 -0.13 2.02
C GLU A 73 10.21 -0.40 0.60
N LEU A 74 9.38 -1.43 0.41
CA LEU A 74 8.79 -1.71 -0.89
C LEU A 74 7.82 -0.60 -1.36
N MET A 75 7.04 -0.03 -0.43
CA MET A 75 6.16 1.11 -0.73
C MET A 75 6.98 2.35 -1.08
N LYS A 76 7.98 2.71 -0.25
CA LYS A 76 8.83 3.88 -0.46
C LYS A 76 9.56 3.85 -1.80
N SER A 77 10.11 2.68 -2.15
CA SER A 77 10.89 2.49 -3.38
C SER A 77 10.02 2.37 -4.64
N GLY A 78 8.72 2.11 -4.51
CA GLY A 78 7.86 1.77 -5.64
C GLY A 78 8.21 0.42 -6.29
N GLY A 79 9.02 -0.42 -5.63
CA GLY A 79 9.49 -1.69 -6.20
C GLY A 79 8.35 -2.64 -6.59
N PHE A 80 7.20 -2.54 -5.89
CA PHE A 80 6.00 -3.31 -6.17
C PHE A 80 5.49 -3.13 -7.61
N VAL A 81 5.79 -2.02 -8.30
CA VAL A 81 5.37 -1.77 -9.70
C VAL A 81 5.81 -2.91 -10.64
N LYS A 82 6.93 -3.57 -10.32
CA LYS A 82 7.50 -4.69 -11.08
C LYS A 82 6.92 -6.05 -10.71
N MET A 83 6.06 -6.13 -9.69
CA MET A 83 5.54 -7.37 -9.10
C MET A 83 4.08 -7.64 -9.54
N ARG A 84 3.79 -7.55 -10.84
CA ARG A 84 2.39 -7.56 -11.32
C ARG A 84 1.58 -8.82 -11.03
N LYS A 85 2.20 -10.00 -11.04
CA LYS A 85 1.56 -11.32 -11.16
C LYS A 85 0.13 -11.40 -10.63
#